data_AF-A0A6G8CR70-F1
#
_entry.id   AF-A0A6G8CR70-F1
#
_cell.length_a   1.000
_cell.length_b   1.000
_cell.length_c   1.000
_cell.angle_alpha   90.00
_cell.angle_beta   90.00
_cell.angle_gamma   90.00
#
_symmetry.space_group_name_H-M   'P 1'
#
loop_
_entity.id
_entity.type
_entity.pdbx_description
1 polymer ?
#
loop_
_entity_poly.entity_id
_entity_poly.type
_entity_poly.pdbx_seq_one_letter_code
_entity_poly.pdbx_strand_id
1 'polypeptide(L)'
;MQYRTGAELFVRDIALALHQRGHSIIVYSPIMGDMVDELRAVCIACVPDLSLIAEAPDIIIGNTRDETVACLARFLAVPAISICHDRTAPHGRPPLFSRIRQYVAVDENCAERLYLEHGIARASIELVSNGVDLARFKLRAPLPEKPLRAAIFSNYSTEHQDTRTIRAACLSNGISLDVIGAGIGQQARTPEDLLTQYDFVFAKARCAMEAMAVGCAVILFNENMGMAGMVKTSQIKAWQAWNFGRRLLRTPVSEAHVSAAINDYNAADAQRVSEHVRTHLSLDATAAQLERIALHTLQEETSRTPPSPEVEIREFARHCADNLHPLGVEYLAAQTGVMQERVAARDAVIRQLQEQMAELSQNHETRPNEICEASSRELANAINQLYERERHLQALLASRSWRLTAPLRWLATRLGMQ
;
A
#
# COMPACT_ATOMS: atom_id res chain seq x y z
N MET A 1 5.60 -12.87 1.65
CA MET A 1 6.21 -11.55 1.90
C MET A 1 5.32 -10.85 2.91
N GLN A 2 5.85 -10.42 4.06
CA GLN A 2 5.06 -9.95 5.21
C GLN A 2 4.41 -8.58 4.94
N TYR A 3 3.21 -8.38 5.49
CA TYR A 3 2.51 -7.09 5.50
C TYR A 3 3.26 -6.11 6.41
N ARG A 4 3.69 -4.97 5.86
CA ARG A 4 4.30 -3.86 6.60
C ARG A 4 3.21 -2.89 7.07
N THR A 5 3.20 -2.54 8.35
CA THR A 5 2.30 -1.53 8.90
C THR A 5 2.81 -0.11 8.65
N GLY A 6 1.94 0.89 8.77
CA GLY A 6 2.33 2.30 8.59
C GLY A 6 3.38 2.78 9.60
N ALA A 7 3.27 2.36 10.87
CA ALA A 7 4.21 2.71 11.93
C ALA A 7 5.60 2.08 11.70
N GLU A 8 5.64 0.82 11.26
CA GLU A 8 6.87 0.14 10.87
C GLU A 8 7.61 0.88 9.74
N LEU A 9 6.90 1.29 8.69
CA LEU A 9 7.48 2.08 7.61
C LEU A 9 7.98 3.44 8.09
N PHE A 10 7.25 4.11 9.00
CA PHE A 10 7.69 5.37 9.57
C PHE A 10 9.01 5.24 10.34
N VAL A 11 9.16 4.22 11.18
CA VAL A 11 10.42 3.95 11.89
C VAL A 11 11.57 3.75 10.91
N ARG A 12 11.36 2.95 9.86
CA ARG A 12 12.36 2.74 8.80
C ARG A 12 12.74 4.05 8.12
N ASP A 13 11.76 4.83 7.68
CA ASP A 13 11.98 6.09 6.95
C ASP A 13 12.74 7.11 7.81
N ILE A 14 12.33 7.31 9.06
CA ILE A 14 12.96 8.26 9.98
C ILE A 14 14.37 7.80 10.39
N ALA A 15 14.58 6.51 10.66
CA ALA A 15 15.89 5.99 11.00
C ALA A 15 16.91 6.26 9.88
N LEU A 16 16.52 6.01 8.62
CA LEU A 16 17.35 6.31 7.45
C LEU A 16 17.62 7.81 7.31
N ALA A 17 16.58 8.64 7.43
CA ALA A 17 16.72 10.09 7.27
C ALA A 17 17.61 10.72 8.35
N LEU A 18 17.43 10.35 9.62
CA LEU A 18 18.28 10.85 10.71
C LEU A 18 19.71 10.33 10.62
N HIS A 19 19.91 9.08 10.19
CA HIS A 19 21.24 8.53 9.96
C HIS A 19 21.99 9.32 8.86
N GLN A 20 21.32 9.63 7.75
CA GLN A 20 21.89 10.46 6.68
C GLN A 20 22.25 11.88 7.15
N ARG A 21 21.56 12.39 8.17
CA ARG A 21 21.85 13.69 8.81
C ARG A 21 22.99 13.63 9.82
N GLY A 22 23.64 12.47 9.99
CA GLY A 22 24.83 12.30 10.82
C GLY A 22 24.56 11.76 12.23
N HIS A 23 23.32 11.39 12.56
CA HIS A 23 22.99 10.83 13.86
C HIS A 23 23.36 9.34 13.95
N SER A 24 23.83 8.92 15.13
CA SER A 24 24.01 7.51 15.46
C SER A 24 22.66 6.92 15.88
N ILE A 25 22.13 5.99 15.09
CA ILE A 25 20.78 5.45 15.27
C ILE A 25 20.82 4.00 15.74
N ILE A 26 20.02 3.71 16.77
CA ILE A 26 19.70 2.35 17.20
C ILE A 26 18.19 2.16 17.07
N VAL A 27 17.78 1.14 16.33
CA VAL A 27 16.38 0.71 16.23
C VAL A 27 16.18 -0.50 17.15
N TYR A 28 15.34 -0.32 18.16
CA TYR A 28 14.94 -1.39 19.07
C TYR A 28 13.54 -1.91 18.68
N SER A 29 13.40 -3.23 18.62
CA SER A 29 12.09 -3.91 18.51
C SER A 29 12.20 -5.31 19.09
N PRO A 30 11.27 -5.76 19.96
CA PRO A 30 11.31 -7.13 20.50
C PRO A 30 11.14 -8.20 19.42
N ILE A 31 10.51 -7.85 18.30
CA ILE A 31 10.31 -8.73 17.15
C ILE A 31 10.88 -8.05 15.91
N MET A 32 11.86 -8.70 15.30
CA MET A 32 12.51 -8.24 14.08
C MET A 32 11.78 -8.76 12.84
N GLY A 33 11.51 -7.86 11.89
CA GLY A 33 10.91 -8.19 10.59
C GLY A 33 11.88 -7.96 9.43
N ASP A 34 11.40 -8.18 8.21
CA ASP A 34 12.19 -8.14 6.97
C ASP A 34 12.88 -6.78 6.70
N MET A 35 12.44 -5.68 7.33
CA MET A 35 13.04 -4.34 7.15
C MET A 35 14.41 -4.19 7.84
N VAL A 36 14.74 -5.10 8.75
CA VAL A 36 15.97 -5.00 9.54
C VAL A 36 17.22 -5.17 8.68
N ASP A 37 17.16 -6.02 7.67
CA ASP A 37 18.30 -6.25 6.76
C ASP A 37 18.64 -4.99 5.97
N GLU A 38 17.62 -4.23 5.55
CA GLU A 38 17.78 -2.95 4.88
C GLU A 38 18.48 -1.91 5.78
N LEU A 39 18.04 -1.78 7.04
CA LEU A 39 18.63 -0.84 7.98
C LEU A 39 20.08 -1.22 8.33
N ARG A 40 20.35 -2.51 8.54
CA ARG A 40 21.71 -3.00 8.81
C ARG A 40 22.66 -2.81 7.63
N ALA A 41 22.17 -2.93 6.40
CA ALA A 41 22.98 -2.73 5.20
C ALA A 41 23.55 -1.30 5.10
N VAL A 42 22.91 -0.33 5.75
CA VAL A 42 23.42 1.05 5.88
C VAL A 42 23.99 1.34 7.27
N CYS A 43 24.43 0.30 7.99
CA CYS A 43 25.10 0.40 9.29
C CYS A 43 24.25 0.95 10.44
N ILE A 44 22.92 0.90 10.35
CA ILE A 44 22.03 1.19 11.49
C ILE A 44 21.91 -0.07 12.36
N ALA A 45 22.15 0.08 13.66
CA ALA A 45 22.03 -1.03 14.60
C ALA A 45 20.56 -1.37 14.84
N CYS A 46 20.19 -2.64 14.64
CA CYS A 46 18.86 -3.15 14.99
C CYS A 46 18.99 -4.22 16.06
N VAL A 47 18.48 -3.94 17.27
CA VAL A 47 18.67 -4.78 18.46
C VAL A 47 17.34 -5.29 19.01
N PRO A 48 17.19 -6.61 19.24
CA PRO A 48 15.98 -7.17 19.83
C PRO A 48 15.97 -7.11 21.36
N ASP A 49 17.12 -6.83 21.96
CA ASP A 49 17.32 -6.77 23.40
C ASP A 49 18.09 -5.50 23.75
N LEU A 50 17.52 -4.71 24.65
CA LEU A 50 18.09 -3.47 25.17
C LEU A 50 19.34 -3.71 26.03
N SER A 51 19.58 -4.93 26.52
CA SER A 51 20.80 -5.28 27.26
C SER A 51 22.06 -5.19 26.38
N LEU A 52 21.91 -5.33 25.06
CA LEU A 52 23.00 -5.28 24.08
C LEU A 52 23.53 -3.86 23.83
N ILE A 53 22.80 -2.84 24.28
CA ILE A 53 23.20 -1.45 24.15
C ILE A 53 24.06 -1.09 25.36
N ALA A 54 25.36 -0.86 25.11
CA ALA A 54 26.33 -0.55 26.16
C ALA A 54 26.21 0.89 26.67
N GLU A 55 26.10 1.86 25.75
CA GLU A 55 26.02 3.29 26.05
C GLU A 55 24.57 3.77 25.89
N ALA A 56 24.09 4.55 26.84
CA ALA A 56 22.74 5.11 26.78
C ALA A 56 22.64 6.10 25.60
N PRO A 57 21.53 6.11 24.85
CA PRO A 57 21.30 7.13 23.83
C PRO A 57 21.03 8.49 24.47
N ASP A 58 21.25 9.57 23.73
CA ASP A 58 20.93 10.92 24.21
C ASP A 58 19.40 11.11 24.39
N ILE A 59 18.61 10.52 23.51
CA ILE A 59 17.14 10.63 23.51
C ILE A 59 16.47 9.35 23.00
N ILE A 60 15.30 9.04 23.54
CA ILE A 60 14.43 7.96 23.05
C ILE A 60 13.34 8.57 22.17
N ILE A 61 13.17 8.03 20.95
CA ILE A 61 12.02 8.34 20.08
C ILE A 61 11.08 7.14 20.07
N GLY A 62 10.05 7.22 20.92
CA GLY A 62 9.06 6.18 21.11
C GLY A 62 7.97 6.20 20.04
N ASN A 63 7.76 5.07 19.34
CA ASN A 63 6.72 4.93 18.31
C ASN A 63 5.55 4.04 18.75
N THR A 64 5.71 3.29 19.83
CA THR A 64 4.71 2.41 20.43
C THR A 64 4.84 2.47 21.95
N ARG A 65 3.73 2.28 22.65
CA ARG A 65 3.70 2.42 24.12
C ARG A 65 4.74 1.58 24.84
N ASP A 66 4.67 0.27 24.66
CA ASP A 66 5.31 -0.69 25.55
C ASP A 66 6.82 -0.74 25.32
N GLU A 67 7.25 -0.67 24.05
CA GLU A 67 8.66 -0.56 23.68
C GLU A 67 9.29 0.73 24.19
N THR A 68 8.54 1.84 24.19
CA THR A 68 9.01 3.10 24.79
C THR A 68 9.22 2.96 26.29
N VAL A 69 8.29 2.30 26.99
CA VAL A 69 8.41 2.05 28.44
C VAL A 69 9.60 1.12 28.74
N ALA A 70 9.84 0.09 27.92
CA ALA A 70 11.01 -0.77 28.05
C ALA A 70 12.32 0.04 27.92
N CYS A 71 12.40 0.95 26.95
CA CYS A 71 13.54 1.86 26.80
C CYS A 71 13.72 2.76 28.03
N LEU A 72 12.63 3.35 28.55
CA LEU A 72 12.67 4.16 29.77
C LEU A 72 13.16 3.35 30.97
N ALA A 73 12.76 2.09 31.11
CA ALA A 73 13.20 1.21 32.19
C ALA A 73 14.69 0.85 32.09
N ARG A 74 15.21 0.67 30.87
CA ARG A 74 16.64 0.38 30.64
C ARG A 74 17.53 1.59 30.87
N PHE A 75 17.07 2.77 30.42
CA PHE A 75 17.86 3.99 30.37
C PHE A 75 17.23 5.06 31.28
N LEU A 76 17.50 4.97 32.58
CA LEU A 76 16.79 5.73 33.61
C LEU A 76 16.99 7.26 33.55
N ALA A 77 18.07 7.73 32.94
CA ALA A 77 18.36 9.17 32.82
C ALA A 77 17.95 9.78 31.47
N VAL A 78 17.47 8.96 30.53
CA VAL A 78 17.27 9.41 29.14
C VAL A 78 15.86 10.00 28.97
N PRO A 79 15.72 11.23 28.44
CA PRO A 79 14.42 11.81 28.09
C PRO A 79 13.86 11.14 26.83
N ALA A 80 12.54 11.23 26.67
CA ALA A 80 11.85 10.58 25.57
C ALA A 80 10.82 11.50 24.89
N ILE A 81 10.64 11.28 23.60
CA ILE A 81 9.52 11.77 22.80
C ILE A 81 8.62 10.58 22.51
N SER A 82 7.30 10.73 22.65
CA SER A 82 6.35 9.69 22.23
C SER A 82 5.55 10.14 21.03
N ILE A 83 5.52 9.31 19.99
CA ILE A 83 4.78 9.55 18.75
C ILE A 83 3.54 8.62 18.72
N CYS A 84 2.37 9.22 18.58
CA CYS A 84 1.09 8.53 18.38
C CYS A 84 0.83 8.35 16.88
N HIS A 85 0.83 7.10 16.42
CA HIS A 85 0.63 6.70 15.03
C HIS A 85 -0.79 6.23 14.70
N ASP A 86 -1.58 5.89 15.73
CA ASP A 86 -2.91 5.29 15.54
C ASP A 86 -3.91 5.83 16.56
N ARG A 87 -5.12 6.17 16.08
CA ARG A 87 -6.23 6.67 16.89
C ARG A 87 -6.82 5.62 17.84
N THR A 88 -6.78 4.34 17.44
CA THR A 88 -7.62 3.27 17.98
C THR A 88 -6.82 2.08 18.51
N ALA A 89 -5.74 1.69 17.84
CA ALA A 89 -5.02 0.46 18.16
C ALA A 89 -4.37 0.54 19.55
N PRO A 90 -4.34 -0.55 20.34
CA PRO A 90 -3.78 -0.52 21.70
C PRO A 90 -2.35 0.01 21.79
N HIS A 91 -1.50 -0.33 20.80
CA HIS A 91 -0.10 0.12 20.74
C HIS A 91 0.06 1.64 20.56
N GLY A 92 -0.97 2.33 20.06
CA GLY A 92 -0.99 3.79 19.91
C GLY A 92 -1.39 4.55 21.19
N ARG A 93 -1.66 3.86 22.30
CA ARG A 93 -1.86 4.52 23.61
C ARG A 93 -0.54 5.20 24.03
N PRO A 94 -0.56 6.40 24.62
CA PRO A 94 0.68 7.03 25.07
C PRO A 94 1.27 6.36 26.31
N PRO A 95 2.61 6.28 26.43
CA PRO A 95 3.27 6.08 27.70
C PRO A 95 3.13 7.35 28.53
N LEU A 96 2.54 7.25 29.72
CA LEU A 96 2.40 8.38 30.64
C LEU A 96 3.58 8.33 31.62
N PHE A 97 4.65 9.05 31.32
CA PHE A 97 5.86 9.11 32.15
C PHE A 97 6.38 10.54 32.21
N SER A 98 6.93 10.94 33.35
CA SER A 98 7.48 12.28 33.55
C SER A 98 8.65 12.57 32.61
N ARG A 99 9.39 11.53 32.20
CA ARG A 99 10.48 11.62 31.21
C ARG A 99 10.02 11.68 29.76
N ILE A 100 8.72 11.52 29.48
CA ILE A 100 8.17 11.84 28.16
C ILE A 100 8.00 13.35 28.10
N ARG A 101 8.94 14.02 27.46
CA ARG A 101 9.02 15.49 27.44
C ARG A 101 8.16 16.11 26.35
N GLN A 102 7.93 15.37 25.26
CA GLN A 102 7.07 15.80 24.17
C GLN A 102 6.20 14.65 23.70
N TYR A 103 4.91 14.94 23.52
CA TYR A 103 4.00 14.07 22.78
C TYR A 103 3.84 14.61 21.37
N VAL A 104 3.94 13.72 20.40
CA VAL A 104 3.78 14.00 18.98
C VAL A 104 2.63 13.16 18.46
N ALA A 105 1.84 13.72 17.56
CA ALA A 105 0.81 12.99 16.84
C ALA A 105 1.03 13.15 15.34
N VAL A 106 0.81 12.07 14.57
CA VAL A 106 0.98 12.12 13.11
C VAL A 106 -0.13 12.88 12.39
N ASP A 107 -1.28 13.05 13.07
CA ASP A 107 -2.44 13.80 12.60
C ASP A 107 -3.35 14.22 13.76
N GLU A 108 -4.38 15.00 13.46
CA GLU A 108 -5.36 15.44 14.47
C GLU A 108 -6.20 14.30 15.05
N ASN A 109 -6.38 13.17 14.35
CA ASN A 109 -7.04 12.00 14.97
C ASN A 109 -6.16 11.47 16.12
N CYS A 110 -4.87 11.30 15.87
CA CYS A 110 -3.92 10.85 16.86
C CYS A 110 -3.80 11.87 18.00
N ALA A 111 -3.84 13.18 17.71
CA ALA A 111 -3.87 14.21 18.74
C ALA A 111 -5.14 14.13 19.59
N GLU A 112 -6.32 14.00 18.97
CA GLU A 112 -7.61 13.78 19.64
C GLU A 112 -7.54 12.62 20.64
N ARG A 113 -6.90 11.50 20.28
CA ARG A 113 -6.67 10.40 21.22
C ARG A 113 -5.93 10.87 22.47
N LEU A 114 -4.80 11.56 22.27
CA LEU A 114 -3.93 11.97 23.35
C LEU A 114 -4.63 12.96 24.31
N TYR A 115 -5.38 13.94 23.79
CA TYR A 115 -5.99 14.96 24.65
C TYR A 115 -7.40 14.63 25.14
N LEU A 116 -8.22 13.89 24.37
CA LEU A 116 -9.58 13.53 24.80
C LEU A 116 -9.61 12.29 25.69
N GLU A 117 -8.71 11.32 25.47
CA GLU A 117 -8.77 10.01 26.14
C GLU A 117 -7.65 9.80 27.17
N HIS A 118 -6.56 10.56 27.08
CA HIS A 118 -5.38 10.39 27.93
C HIS A 118 -4.97 11.65 28.70
N GLY A 119 -5.75 12.73 28.62
CA GLY A 119 -5.58 13.92 29.44
C GLY A 119 -4.30 14.72 29.16
N ILE A 120 -3.67 14.52 28.00
CA ILE A 120 -2.49 15.29 27.59
C ILE A 120 -2.98 16.61 26.98
N ALA A 121 -2.51 17.76 27.46
CA ALA A 121 -2.99 19.05 26.98
C ALA A 121 -2.78 19.21 25.47
N ARG A 122 -3.78 19.68 24.71
CA ARG A 122 -3.64 19.88 23.24
C ARG A 122 -2.49 20.81 22.89
N ALA A 123 -2.23 21.82 23.73
CA ALA A 123 -1.13 22.77 23.56
C ALA A 123 0.27 22.15 23.74
N SER A 124 0.38 21.00 24.40
CA SER A 124 1.63 20.25 24.55
C SER A 124 1.78 19.12 23.53
N ILE A 125 0.94 19.06 22.49
CA ILE A 125 1.00 18.06 21.43
C ILE A 125 1.45 18.75 20.13
N GLU A 126 2.58 18.28 19.61
CA GLU A 126 3.12 18.68 18.31
C GLU A 126 2.57 17.77 17.21
N LEU A 127 2.24 18.34 16.05
CA LEU A 127 1.82 17.56 14.88
C LEU A 127 2.99 17.36 13.93
N VAL A 128 3.32 16.11 13.65
CA VAL A 128 4.40 15.74 12.72
C VAL A 128 3.87 14.70 11.75
N SER A 129 3.48 15.14 10.56
CA SER A 129 2.92 14.25 9.53
C SER A 129 3.97 13.27 9.01
N ASN A 130 3.50 12.11 8.53
CA ASN A 130 4.35 11.19 7.77
C ASN A 130 4.93 11.91 6.55
N GLY A 131 6.20 11.68 6.26
CA GLY A 131 6.89 12.26 5.11
C GLY A 131 6.99 11.28 3.94
N VAL A 132 7.08 11.83 2.72
CA VAL A 132 7.32 11.09 1.49
C VAL A 132 8.81 11.11 1.14
N ASP A 133 9.40 9.94 0.92
CA ASP A 133 10.77 9.82 0.42
C ASP A 133 10.85 10.30 -1.04
N LEU A 134 11.31 11.54 -1.24
CA LEU A 134 11.40 12.16 -2.56
C LEU A 134 12.54 11.60 -3.43
N ALA A 135 13.50 10.88 -2.84
CA ALA A 135 14.53 10.19 -3.63
C ALA A 135 13.91 8.99 -4.36
N ARG A 136 12.93 8.35 -3.71
CA ARG A 136 12.13 7.26 -4.27
C ARG A 136 10.98 7.76 -5.14
N PHE A 137 10.13 8.65 -4.64
CA PHE A 137 8.97 9.20 -5.35
C PHE A 137 9.33 10.45 -6.16
N LYS A 138 9.89 10.20 -7.36
CA LYS A 138 10.30 11.26 -8.28
C LYS A 138 9.12 11.93 -8.96
N LEU A 139 9.29 13.20 -9.31
CA LEU A 139 8.27 13.98 -10.01
C LEU A 139 8.09 13.45 -11.44
N ARG A 140 6.83 13.24 -11.85
CA ARG A 140 6.46 12.87 -13.23
C ARG A 140 6.51 14.08 -14.18
N ALA A 141 6.36 13.82 -15.47
CA ALA A 141 6.13 14.87 -16.47
C ALA A 141 4.83 15.65 -16.18
N PRO A 142 4.61 16.86 -16.71
CA PRO A 142 3.38 17.61 -16.47
C PRO A 142 2.10 16.82 -16.78
N LEU A 143 1.03 17.13 -16.05
CA LEU A 143 -0.29 16.53 -16.25
C LEU A 143 -0.95 17.06 -17.54
N PRO A 144 -1.70 16.22 -18.28
CA PRO A 144 -2.45 16.68 -19.45
C PRO A 144 -3.61 17.59 -19.05
N GLU A 145 -4.12 18.42 -19.97
CA GLU A 145 -5.30 19.26 -19.68
C GLU A 145 -6.56 18.45 -19.38
N LYS A 146 -6.68 17.26 -19.97
CA LYS A 146 -7.78 16.32 -19.74
C LYS A 146 -7.20 14.97 -19.28
N PRO A 147 -7.70 14.39 -18.18
CA PRO A 147 -7.20 13.12 -17.68
C PRO A 147 -7.67 11.96 -18.55
N LEU A 148 -6.82 10.95 -18.73
CA LEU A 148 -7.10 9.75 -19.51
C LEU A 148 -6.89 8.46 -18.69
N ARG A 149 -6.01 8.52 -17.68
CA ARG A 149 -5.61 7.35 -16.89
C ARG A 149 -5.75 7.62 -15.41
N ALA A 150 -6.45 6.72 -14.73
CA ALA A 150 -6.65 6.74 -13.30
C ALA A 150 -6.24 5.41 -12.65
N ALA A 151 -5.91 5.46 -11.36
CA ALA A 151 -5.75 4.25 -10.55
C ALA A 151 -6.44 4.37 -9.20
N ILE A 152 -6.96 3.26 -8.68
CA ILE A 152 -7.20 3.12 -7.23
C ILE A 152 -5.90 2.59 -6.61
N PHE A 153 -5.29 3.37 -5.72
CA PHE A 153 -4.03 3.02 -5.07
C PHE A 153 -4.25 2.82 -3.56
N SER A 154 -4.39 1.56 -3.15
CA SER A 154 -4.58 1.19 -1.75
C SER A 154 -4.12 -0.25 -1.49
N ASN A 155 -3.44 -0.46 -0.37
CA ASN A 155 -2.92 -1.77 0.02
C ASN A 155 -4.01 -2.86 0.15
N TYR A 156 -5.26 -2.47 0.41
CA TYR A 156 -6.36 -3.39 0.74
C TYR A 156 -7.48 -3.39 -0.31
N SER A 157 -7.31 -2.72 -1.45
CA SER A 157 -8.38 -2.65 -2.46
C SER A 157 -8.74 -4.03 -3.00
N THR A 158 -10.06 -4.25 -3.11
CA THR A 158 -10.66 -5.45 -3.68
C THR A 158 -11.61 -5.06 -4.83
N GLU A 159 -12.17 -6.05 -5.54
CA GLU A 159 -13.29 -5.84 -6.47
C GLU A 159 -14.62 -5.64 -5.71
N HIS A 160 -14.64 -4.62 -4.85
CA HIS A 160 -15.79 -4.19 -4.05
C HIS A 160 -16.81 -3.41 -4.88
N GLN A 161 -18.01 -3.18 -4.32
CA GLN A 161 -19.04 -2.36 -4.96
C GLN A 161 -18.54 -0.93 -5.25
N ASP A 162 -17.82 -0.31 -4.31
CA ASP A 162 -17.23 1.03 -4.50
C ASP A 162 -16.28 1.05 -5.70
N THR A 163 -15.42 0.04 -5.83
CA THR A 163 -14.48 -0.12 -6.96
C THR A 163 -15.22 -0.21 -8.29
N ARG A 164 -16.32 -0.99 -8.35
CA ARG A 164 -17.17 -1.08 -9.54
C ARG A 164 -17.83 0.25 -9.89
N THR A 165 -18.33 0.98 -8.89
CA THR A 165 -18.93 2.30 -9.09
C THR A 165 -17.91 3.33 -9.58
N ILE A 166 -16.70 3.35 -9.03
CA ILE A 166 -15.62 4.21 -9.51
C ILE A 166 -15.24 3.84 -10.95
N ARG A 167 -15.16 2.54 -11.27
CA ARG A 167 -14.86 2.06 -12.63
C ARG A 167 -15.91 2.51 -13.63
N ALA A 168 -17.20 2.37 -13.30
CA ALA A 168 -18.31 2.83 -14.15
C ALA A 168 -18.25 4.35 -14.38
N ALA A 169 -18.03 5.14 -13.32
CA ALA A 169 -17.90 6.59 -13.43
C ALA A 169 -16.69 7.01 -14.28
N CYS A 170 -15.52 6.38 -14.11
CA CYS A 170 -14.35 6.67 -14.94
C CYS A 170 -14.62 6.36 -16.41
N LEU A 171 -15.24 5.20 -16.70
CA LEU A 171 -15.57 4.80 -18.07
C LEU A 171 -16.53 5.80 -18.74
N SER A 172 -17.57 6.24 -18.02
CA SER A 172 -18.52 7.26 -18.50
C SER A 172 -17.86 8.62 -18.78
N ASN A 173 -16.70 8.89 -18.18
CA ASN A 173 -15.90 10.10 -18.43
C ASN A 173 -14.74 9.85 -19.42
N GLY A 174 -14.69 8.69 -20.08
CA GLY A 174 -13.66 8.34 -21.05
C GLY A 174 -12.28 8.08 -20.44
N ILE A 175 -12.23 7.71 -19.15
CA ILE A 175 -11.01 7.50 -18.38
C ILE A 175 -10.80 6.01 -18.13
N SER A 176 -9.60 5.52 -18.41
CA SER A 176 -9.17 4.16 -18.06
C SER A 176 -8.84 4.07 -16.57
N LEU A 177 -9.31 3.02 -15.90
CA LEU A 177 -9.09 2.81 -14.46
C LEU A 177 -8.38 1.48 -14.20
N ASP A 178 -7.20 1.58 -13.60
CA ASP A 178 -6.48 0.44 -13.01
C ASP A 178 -6.76 0.36 -11.50
N VAL A 179 -6.64 -0.83 -10.93
CA VAL A 179 -6.74 -1.04 -9.48
C VAL A 179 -5.42 -1.62 -9.03
N ILE A 180 -4.83 -1.01 -7.99
CA ILE A 180 -3.52 -1.39 -7.45
C ILE A 180 -3.73 -1.71 -5.98
N GLY A 181 -3.57 -2.98 -5.60
CA GLY A 181 -3.80 -3.44 -4.23
C GLY A 181 -3.57 -4.93 -4.03
N ALA A 182 -3.33 -5.32 -2.77
CA ALA A 182 -3.07 -6.72 -2.41
C ALA A 182 -4.29 -7.62 -2.60
N GLY A 183 -5.50 -7.08 -2.44
CA GLY A 183 -6.76 -7.82 -2.54
C GLY A 183 -7.10 -8.33 -3.94
N ILE A 184 -6.33 -7.93 -4.96
CA ILE A 184 -6.47 -8.40 -6.35
C ILE A 184 -5.15 -9.01 -6.88
N GLY A 185 -4.18 -9.30 -6.01
CA GLY A 185 -2.90 -9.89 -6.40
C GLY A 185 -1.92 -8.95 -7.11
N GLN A 186 -2.23 -7.65 -7.23
CA GLN A 186 -1.39 -6.63 -7.86
C GLN A 186 -0.79 -5.67 -6.83
N GLN A 187 0.04 -6.19 -5.93
CA GLN A 187 0.88 -5.33 -5.09
C GLN A 187 2.00 -4.71 -5.93
N ALA A 188 1.98 -3.39 -6.07
CA ALA A 188 3.09 -2.66 -6.68
C ALA A 188 4.35 -2.85 -5.83
N ARG A 189 5.37 -3.50 -6.40
CA ARG A 189 6.70 -3.62 -5.76
C ARG A 189 7.48 -2.31 -5.81
N THR A 190 7.22 -1.51 -6.85
CA THR A 190 7.78 -0.17 -7.07
C THR A 190 6.64 0.83 -7.36
N PRO A 191 5.79 1.15 -6.35
CA PRO A 191 4.72 2.13 -6.52
C PRO A 191 5.21 3.48 -7.07
N GLU A 192 6.45 3.86 -6.76
CA GLU A 192 7.12 5.05 -7.26
C GLU A 192 7.18 5.14 -8.79
N ASP A 193 7.42 4.03 -9.49
CA ASP A 193 7.49 4.01 -10.95
C ASP A 193 6.08 3.92 -11.55
N LEU A 194 5.21 3.15 -10.92
CA LEU A 194 3.85 2.89 -11.39
C LEU A 194 2.99 4.15 -11.34
N LEU A 195 3.08 4.94 -10.27
CA LEU A 195 2.30 6.17 -10.10
C LEU A 195 2.54 7.19 -11.21
N THR A 196 3.74 7.23 -11.79
CA THR A 196 4.08 8.19 -12.87
C THR A 196 3.18 8.05 -14.11
N GLN A 197 2.55 6.89 -14.29
CA GLN A 197 1.72 6.53 -15.45
C GLN A 197 0.27 7.03 -15.36
N TYR A 198 -0.14 7.59 -14.23
CA TYR A 198 -1.52 8.00 -13.98
C TYR A 198 -1.65 9.52 -13.89
N ASP A 199 -2.77 10.04 -14.39
CA ASP A 199 -3.09 11.46 -14.33
C ASP A 199 -3.73 11.82 -13.00
N PHE A 200 -4.57 10.93 -12.48
CA PHE A 200 -5.08 11.05 -11.12
C PHE A 200 -5.23 9.69 -10.43
N VAL A 201 -5.25 9.70 -9.11
CA VAL A 201 -5.44 8.48 -8.33
C VAL A 201 -6.48 8.64 -7.24
N PHE A 202 -7.18 7.56 -6.94
CA PHE A 202 -8.02 7.40 -5.77
C PHE A 202 -7.18 6.80 -4.64
N ALA A 203 -6.94 7.56 -3.59
CA ALA A 203 -6.06 7.13 -2.50
C ALA A 203 -6.41 7.82 -1.17
N LYS A 204 -5.81 7.35 -0.07
CA LYS A 204 -5.89 8.02 1.24
C LYS A 204 -4.53 8.01 1.94
N ALA A 205 -4.37 8.89 2.93
CA ALA A 205 -3.21 8.91 3.81
C ALA A 205 -1.86 8.84 3.06
N ARG A 206 -0.97 7.93 3.44
CA ARG A 206 0.36 7.78 2.83
C ARG A 206 0.30 7.58 1.31
N CYS A 207 -0.57 6.71 0.81
CA CYS A 207 -0.76 6.50 -0.63
C CYS A 207 -1.14 7.79 -1.37
N ALA A 208 -2.00 8.62 -0.75
CA ALA A 208 -2.37 9.92 -1.32
C ALA A 208 -1.18 10.88 -1.35
N MET A 209 -0.41 10.96 -0.26
CA MET A 209 0.78 11.82 -0.19
C MET A 209 1.85 11.40 -1.20
N GLU A 210 2.12 10.10 -1.33
CA GLU A 210 3.05 9.54 -2.31
C GLU A 210 2.63 9.89 -3.75
N ALA A 211 1.35 9.75 -4.10
CA ALA A 211 0.85 10.10 -5.42
C ALA A 211 0.89 11.61 -5.71
N MET A 212 0.53 12.44 -4.72
CA MET A 212 0.67 13.90 -4.84
C MET A 212 2.15 14.30 -5.00
N ALA A 213 3.08 13.67 -4.28
CA ALA A 213 4.52 13.95 -4.38
C ALA A 213 5.10 13.56 -5.75
N VAL A 214 4.58 12.51 -6.38
CA VAL A 214 4.88 12.15 -7.77
C VAL A 214 4.32 13.19 -8.73
N GLY A 215 3.20 13.82 -8.41
CA GLY A 215 2.55 14.85 -9.23
C GLY A 215 1.25 14.40 -9.89
N CYS A 216 0.64 13.31 -9.41
CA CYS A 216 -0.72 12.95 -9.81
C CYS A 216 -1.74 13.89 -9.13
N ALA A 217 -2.86 14.18 -9.80
CA ALA A 217 -4.02 14.68 -9.08
C ALA A 217 -4.57 13.56 -8.18
N VAL A 218 -5.22 13.91 -7.06
CA VAL A 218 -5.68 12.90 -6.10
C VAL A 218 -7.13 13.14 -5.72
N ILE A 219 -7.95 12.11 -5.81
CA ILE A 219 -9.29 12.08 -5.22
C ILE A 219 -9.18 11.25 -3.94
N LEU A 220 -9.54 11.84 -2.80
CA LEU A 220 -9.49 11.10 -1.53
C LEU A 220 -10.60 10.05 -1.50
N PHE A 221 -10.19 8.79 -1.32
CA PHE A 221 -11.08 7.64 -1.31
C PHE A 221 -10.50 6.51 -0.47
N ASN A 222 -11.39 5.78 0.20
CA ASN A 222 -11.11 4.45 0.72
C ASN A 222 -12.36 3.59 0.66
N GLU A 223 -12.19 2.37 0.17
CA GLU A 223 -13.22 1.33 0.14
C GLU A 223 -13.90 1.18 1.51
N ASN A 224 -15.22 1.05 1.53
CA ASN A 224 -16.06 0.92 2.74
C ASN A 224 -16.03 2.13 3.70
N MET A 225 -15.35 3.22 3.36
CA MET A 225 -15.34 4.45 4.16
C MET A 225 -15.96 5.63 3.40
N GLY A 226 -15.77 5.69 2.09
CA GLY A 226 -16.28 6.74 1.23
C GLY A 226 -15.17 7.57 0.59
N MET A 227 -15.53 8.77 0.15
CA MET A 227 -14.66 9.73 -0.52
C MET A 227 -14.78 11.14 0.08
N ALA A 228 -13.83 12.02 -0.23
CA ALA A 228 -13.94 13.45 0.10
C ALA A 228 -14.06 14.33 -1.15
N GLY A 229 -13.36 13.95 -2.24
CA GLY A 229 -13.28 14.72 -3.48
C GLY A 229 -11.82 14.96 -3.92
N MET A 230 -11.64 15.75 -4.97
CA MET A 230 -10.34 16.15 -5.49
C MET A 230 -9.56 16.97 -4.45
N VAL A 231 -8.31 16.62 -4.19
CA VAL A 231 -7.40 17.43 -3.37
C VAL A 231 -7.04 18.68 -4.15
N LYS A 232 -7.26 19.85 -3.53
CA LYS A 232 -6.99 21.16 -4.13
C LYS A 232 -6.08 21.99 -3.24
N THR A 233 -5.35 22.93 -3.85
CA THR A 233 -4.47 23.85 -3.11
C THR A 233 -5.22 24.63 -2.02
N SER A 234 -6.49 24.99 -2.27
CA SER A 234 -7.32 25.75 -1.34
C SER A 234 -7.61 25.04 0.00
N GLN A 235 -7.56 23.71 0.02
CA GLN A 235 -7.91 22.91 1.20
C GLN A 235 -6.76 22.01 1.71
N ILE A 236 -5.61 22.01 1.03
CA ILE A 236 -4.51 21.08 1.31
C ILE A 236 -4.02 21.17 2.76
N LYS A 237 -3.87 22.36 3.33
CA LYS A 237 -3.42 22.55 4.72
C LYS A 237 -4.41 21.95 5.72
N ALA A 238 -5.70 22.18 5.50
CA ALA A 238 -6.74 21.62 6.35
C ALA A 238 -6.77 20.10 6.26
N TRP A 239 -6.62 19.53 5.05
CA TRP A 239 -6.65 18.09 4.85
C TRP A 239 -5.37 17.38 5.32
N GLN A 240 -4.23 18.06 5.23
CA GLN A 240 -2.95 17.62 5.79
C GLN A 240 -3.03 17.42 7.30
N ALA A 241 -3.70 18.31 8.03
CA ALA A 241 -3.87 18.17 9.49
C ALA A 241 -4.59 16.87 9.87
N TRP A 242 -5.44 16.35 8.97
CA TRP A 242 -6.13 15.06 9.11
C TRP A 242 -5.45 13.93 8.33
N ASN A 243 -4.19 14.13 7.93
CA ASN A 243 -3.36 13.18 7.19
C ASN A 243 -4.09 12.56 6.00
N PHE A 244 -4.90 13.36 5.29
CA PHE A 244 -5.70 12.89 4.14
C PHE A 244 -6.51 11.61 4.46
N GLY A 245 -6.94 11.50 5.71
CA GLY A 245 -7.40 10.25 6.32
C GLY A 245 -8.91 10.13 6.46
N ARG A 246 -9.33 9.13 7.24
CA ARG A 246 -10.72 8.67 7.39
C ARG A 246 -11.70 9.80 7.71
N ARG A 247 -11.32 10.78 8.54
CA ARG A 247 -12.20 11.87 8.99
C ARG A 247 -12.73 12.74 7.84
N LEU A 248 -12.02 12.78 6.72
CA LEU A 248 -12.38 13.55 5.53
C LEU A 248 -13.32 12.76 4.59
N LEU A 249 -13.32 11.43 4.68
CA LEU A 249 -14.07 10.54 3.79
C LEU A 249 -15.55 10.48 4.20
N ARG A 250 -16.28 11.57 3.99
CA ARG A 250 -17.68 11.74 4.45
C ARG A 250 -18.71 11.56 3.34
N THR A 251 -18.29 11.59 2.09
CA THR A 251 -19.16 11.50 0.92
C THR A 251 -19.32 10.05 0.51
N PRO A 252 -20.56 9.53 0.35
CA PRO A 252 -20.77 8.17 -0.10
C PRO A 252 -20.33 8.02 -1.56
N VAL A 253 -19.82 6.85 -1.92
CA VAL A 253 -19.36 6.57 -3.27
C VAL A 253 -20.59 6.35 -4.16
N SER A 254 -20.75 7.20 -5.17
CA SER A 254 -21.77 7.09 -6.21
C SER A 254 -21.19 7.59 -7.54
N GLU A 255 -21.74 7.17 -8.67
CA GLU A 255 -21.27 7.63 -9.98
C GLU A 255 -21.33 9.16 -10.12
N ALA A 256 -22.36 9.78 -9.54
CA ALA A 256 -22.54 11.23 -9.54
C ALA A 256 -21.44 11.94 -8.72
N HIS A 257 -21.14 11.45 -7.52
CA HIS A 257 -20.08 12.06 -6.68
C HIS A 257 -18.69 11.84 -7.28
N VAL A 258 -18.42 10.67 -7.85
CA VAL A 258 -17.14 10.39 -8.53
C VAL A 258 -17.01 11.28 -9.76
N SER A 259 -18.03 11.38 -10.60
CA SER A 259 -18.01 12.25 -11.78
C SER A 259 -17.82 13.73 -11.40
N ALA A 260 -18.47 14.20 -10.34
CA ALA A 260 -18.26 15.55 -9.82
C ALA A 260 -16.80 15.79 -9.39
N ALA A 261 -16.18 14.82 -8.69
CA ALA A 261 -14.78 14.92 -8.30
C ALA A 261 -13.82 14.85 -9.50
N ILE A 262 -14.16 14.10 -10.56
CA ILE A 262 -13.39 14.08 -11.81
C ILE A 262 -13.51 15.42 -12.53
N ASN A 263 -14.69 16.03 -12.59
CA ASN A 263 -14.91 17.33 -13.21
C ASN A 263 -14.15 18.47 -12.53
N ASP A 264 -13.78 18.29 -11.27
CA ASP A 264 -12.94 19.20 -10.49
C ASP A 264 -11.44 19.11 -10.82
N TYR A 265 -11.04 18.20 -11.72
CA TYR A 265 -9.67 18.03 -12.16
C TYR A 265 -9.09 19.33 -12.75
N ASN A 266 -7.89 19.69 -12.29
CA ASN A 266 -7.13 20.81 -12.81
C ASN A 266 -5.64 20.50 -12.73
N ALA A 267 -4.99 20.33 -13.88
CA ALA A 267 -3.57 19.99 -13.96
C ALA A 267 -2.65 21.00 -13.25
N ALA A 268 -2.92 22.29 -13.39
CA ALA A 268 -2.12 23.35 -12.76
C ALA A 268 -2.31 23.38 -11.24
N ASP A 269 -3.52 23.08 -10.73
CA ASP A 269 -3.75 22.98 -9.30
C ASP A 269 -3.10 21.72 -8.70
N ALA A 270 -3.19 20.59 -9.39
CA ALA A 270 -2.50 19.36 -8.98
C ALA A 270 -0.97 19.55 -8.93
N GLN A 271 -0.39 20.33 -9.84
CA GLN A 271 1.01 20.70 -9.78
C GLN A 271 1.34 21.50 -8.50
N ARG A 272 0.53 22.52 -8.16
CA ARG A 272 0.72 23.30 -6.91
C ARG A 272 0.55 22.44 -5.65
N VAL A 273 -0.39 21.50 -5.67
CA VAL A 273 -0.56 20.49 -4.61
C VAL A 273 0.72 19.64 -4.48
N SER A 274 1.29 19.19 -5.59
CA SER A 274 2.55 18.45 -5.60
C SER A 274 3.70 19.27 -5.01
N GLU A 275 3.85 20.53 -5.42
CA GLU A 275 4.87 21.46 -4.90
C GLU A 275 4.74 21.63 -3.39
N HIS A 276 3.52 21.79 -2.86
CA HIS A 276 3.26 21.86 -1.42
C HIS A 276 3.67 20.57 -0.71
N VAL A 277 3.26 19.39 -1.22
CA VAL A 277 3.62 18.09 -0.61
C VAL A 277 5.12 17.88 -0.62
N ARG A 278 5.81 18.17 -1.72
CA ARG A 278 7.26 18.02 -1.82
C ARG A 278 8.01 18.98 -0.89
N THR A 279 7.44 20.15 -0.60
CA THR A 279 8.06 21.15 0.28
C THR A 279 7.79 20.86 1.76
N HIS A 280 6.57 20.47 2.11
CA HIS A 280 6.11 20.42 3.50
C HIS A 280 5.82 19.02 4.05
N LEU A 281 5.74 18.02 3.17
CA LEU A 281 5.43 16.62 3.49
C LEU A 281 6.49 15.67 2.92
N SER A 282 7.72 16.15 2.71
CA SER A 282 8.86 15.31 2.39
C SER A 282 9.39 14.62 3.65
N LEU A 283 10.04 13.47 3.45
CA LEU A 283 10.72 12.75 4.54
C LEU A 283 11.78 13.63 5.21
N ASP A 284 12.49 14.45 4.44
CA ASP A 284 13.48 15.39 5.00
C ASP A 284 12.82 16.46 5.88
N ALA A 285 11.67 17.02 5.47
CA ALA A 285 10.92 17.98 6.27
C ALA A 285 10.42 17.36 7.58
N THR A 286 9.87 16.13 7.52
CA THR A 286 9.45 15.38 8.71
C THR A 286 10.64 15.10 9.64
N ALA A 287 11.77 14.63 9.11
CA ALA A 287 12.97 14.34 9.88
C ALA A 287 13.54 15.61 10.54
N ALA A 288 13.59 16.72 9.80
CA ALA A 288 14.03 18.02 10.33
C ALA A 288 13.11 18.51 11.47
N GLN A 289 11.80 18.30 11.36
CA GLN A 289 10.86 18.66 12.42
C GLN A 289 11.07 17.80 13.68
N LEU A 290 11.24 16.48 13.53
CA LEU A 290 11.54 15.59 14.66
C LEU A 290 12.89 15.91 15.30
N GLU A 291 13.92 16.16 14.49
CA GLU A 291 15.24 16.57 14.95
C GLU A 291 15.17 17.87 15.75
N ARG A 292 14.43 18.88 15.27
CA ARG A 292 14.18 20.13 16.01
C ARG A 292 13.55 19.85 17.38
N ILE A 293 12.54 18.98 17.43
CA ILE A 293 11.85 18.63 18.68
C ILE A 293 12.81 17.90 19.64
N ALA A 294 13.63 16.98 19.12
CA ALA A 294 14.63 16.24 19.90
C ALA A 294 15.70 17.17 20.49
N LEU A 295 16.27 18.04 19.66
CA LEU A 295 17.29 19.01 20.10
C LEU A 295 16.71 19.98 21.14
N HIS A 296 15.49 20.46 20.94
CA HIS A 296 14.81 21.32 21.92
C HIS A 296 14.57 20.58 23.24
N THR A 297 14.15 19.32 23.17
CA THR A 297 13.96 18.47 24.36
C THR A 297 15.26 18.32 25.15
N LEU A 298 16.37 18.02 24.46
CA LEU A 298 17.69 17.87 25.08
C LEU A 298 18.19 19.18 25.70
N GLN A 299 17.98 20.31 25.02
CA GLN A 299 18.34 21.63 25.55
C GLN A 299 17.60 21.94 26.84
N GLU A 300 16.28 21.75 26.87
CA GLU A 300 15.49 21.98 28.08
C GLU A 300 15.86 21.02 29.22
N GLU A 301 16.18 19.76 28.89
CA GLU A 301 16.51 18.73 29.87
C GLU A 301 17.70 19.12 30.78
N THR A 302 18.66 19.89 30.25
CA THR A 302 19.82 20.38 31.03
C THR A 302 19.44 21.24 32.24
N SER A 303 18.26 21.86 32.21
CA SER A 303 17.74 22.74 33.26
C SER A 303 16.67 22.09 34.13
N ARG A 304 16.24 20.87 33.79
CA ARG A 304 15.15 20.17 34.46
C ARG A 304 15.68 19.36 35.63
N THR A 305 14.94 19.40 36.74
CA THR A 305 15.16 18.46 37.84
C THR A 305 14.70 17.06 37.39
N PRO A 306 15.55 16.02 37.52
CA PRO A 306 15.13 14.64 37.27
C PRO A 306 13.94 14.27 38.15
N PRO A 307 12.99 13.43 37.66
CA PRO A 307 11.90 12.94 38.49
C PRO A 307 12.46 12.14 39.67
N SER A 308 11.79 12.19 40.82
CA SER A 308 12.21 11.39 41.97
C SER A 308 11.96 9.90 41.69
N PRO A 309 12.78 9.00 42.27
CA PRO A 309 12.57 7.56 42.11
C PRO A 309 11.15 7.11 42.50
N GLU A 310 10.52 7.73 43.50
CA GLU A 310 9.15 7.39 43.89
C GLU A 310 8.10 7.78 42.84
N VAL A 311 8.35 8.85 42.08
CA VAL A 311 7.48 9.21 40.94
C VAL A 311 7.65 8.17 39.85
N GLU A 312 8.88 7.84 39.47
CA GLU A 312 9.12 6.85 38.41
C GLU A 312 8.55 5.47 38.76
N ILE A 313 8.76 4.98 39.99
CA ILE A 313 8.19 3.72 40.46
C ILE A 313 6.66 3.73 40.34
N ARG A 314 6.00 4.84 40.69
CA ARG A 314 4.54 4.97 40.54
C ARG A 314 4.10 4.95 39.07
N GLU A 315 4.86 5.57 38.19
CA GLU A 315 4.58 5.57 36.75
C GLU A 315 4.74 4.17 36.13
N PHE A 316 5.79 3.45 36.50
CA PHE A 316 5.97 2.05 36.12
C PHE A 316 4.88 1.15 36.71
N ALA A 317 4.54 1.33 38.00
CA ALA A 317 3.45 0.57 38.62
C ALA A 317 2.10 0.81 37.94
N ARG A 318 1.79 2.04 37.52
CA ARG A 318 0.61 2.35 36.71
C ARG A 318 0.65 1.62 35.37
N HIS A 319 1.79 1.65 34.66
CA HIS A 319 1.93 0.94 33.40
C HIS A 319 1.74 -0.58 33.56
N CYS A 320 2.33 -1.18 34.60
CA CYS A 320 2.12 -2.58 34.93
C CYS A 320 0.66 -2.87 35.26
N ALA A 321 0.00 -2.04 36.08
CA ALA A 321 -1.41 -2.21 36.44
C ALA A 321 -2.34 -2.17 35.21
N ASP A 322 -2.09 -1.25 34.28
CA ASP A 322 -2.81 -1.16 33.00
C ASP A 322 -2.66 -2.44 32.15
N ASN A 323 -1.60 -3.22 32.37
CA ASN A 323 -1.33 -4.48 31.68
C ASN A 323 -1.70 -5.73 32.51
N LEU A 324 -2.04 -5.58 33.81
CA LEU A 324 -2.26 -6.69 34.75
C LEU A 324 -3.74 -7.03 35.01
N HIS A 325 -4.71 -6.19 34.64
CA HIS A 325 -6.14 -6.45 34.90
C HIS A 325 -6.99 -6.60 33.61
N PRO A 326 -7.70 -7.73 33.37
CA PRO A 326 -7.51 -9.09 33.86
C PRO A 326 -6.94 -10.04 32.79
N LEU A 327 -6.12 -10.99 33.25
CA LEU A 327 -5.89 -12.34 32.71
C LEU A 327 -6.47 -12.65 31.30
N GLY A 328 -5.61 -12.63 30.29
CA GLY A 328 -5.62 -13.66 29.24
C GLY A 328 -6.19 -13.30 27.87
N VAL A 329 -6.81 -12.14 27.64
CA VAL A 329 -7.50 -11.92 26.35
C VAL A 329 -7.04 -10.71 25.58
N GLU A 330 -6.75 -9.53 26.12
CA GLU A 330 -6.52 -8.35 25.24
C GLU A 330 -5.13 -8.24 24.60
N TYR A 331 -4.04 -8.46 25.34
CA TYR A 331 -2.69 -8.48 24.75
C TYR A 331 -2.51 -9.69 23.83
N LEU A 332 -3.02 -10.85 24.28
CA LEU A 332 -3.08 -12.04 23.45
C LEU A 332 -4.02 -11.80 22.26
N ALA A 333 -5.15 -11.09 22.36
CA ALA A 333 -6.04 -10.79 21.25
C ALA A 333 -5.55 -9.64 20.37
N ALA A 334 -4.66 -8.77 20.84
CA ALA A 334 -3.98 -7.79 20.00
C ALA A 334 -2.89 -8.49 19.18
N GLN A 335 -2.06 -9.33 19.80
CA GLN A 335 -1.09 -10.15 19.08
C GLN A 335 -1.76 -11.22 18.21
N THR A 336 -2.77 -11.91 18.73
CA THR A 336 -3.59 -12.89 18.00
C THR A 336 -4.45 -12.18 16.98
N GLY A 337 -4.90 -10.95 17.20
CA GLY A 337 -5.64 -10.15 16.23
C GLY A 337 -4.75 -9.72 15.07
N VAL A 338 -3.54 -9.21 15.34
CA VAL A 338 -2.53 -8.95 14.31
C VAL A 338 -2.14 -10.25 13.60
N MET A 339 -2.02 -11.36 14.32
CA MET A 339 -1.70 -12.67 13.76
C MET A 339 -2.88 -13.26 12.97
N GLN A 340 -4.12 -13.01 13.38
CA GLN A 340 -5.36 -13.41 12.73
C GLN A 340 -5.61 -12.56 11.49
N GLU A 341 -5.32 -11.27 11.51
CA GLU A 341 -5.31 -10.43 10.31
C GLU A 341 -4.25 -10.93 9.33
N ARG A 342 -3.05 -11.29 9.81
CA ARG A 342 -1.99 -11.90 9.00
C ARG A 342 -2.39 -13.28 8.45
N VAL A 343 -3.10 -14.10 9.23
CA VAL A 343 -3.61 -15.42 8.80
C VAL A 343 -4.77 -15.25 7.84
N ALA A 344 -5.75 -14.39 8.11
CA ALA A 344 -6.87 -14.11 7.23
C ALA A 344 -6.42 -13.53 5.88
N ALA A 345 -5.41 -12.66 5.90
CA ALA A 345 -4.80 -12.14 4.69
C ALA A 345 -4.07 -13.24 3.90
N ARG A 346 -3.38 -14.17 4.59
CA ARG A 346 -2.82 -15.37 3.96
C ARG A 346 -3.88 -16.31 3.42
N ASP A 347 -4.96 -16.55 4.15
CA ASP A 347 -6.07 -17.41 3.75
C ASP A 347 -6.81 -16.83 2.54
N ALA A 348 -6.94 -15.50 2.46
CA ALA A 348 -7.45 -14.83 1.28
C ALA A 348 -6.56 -15.05 0.05
N VAL A 349 -5.23 -14.92 0.21
CA VAL A 349 -4.27 -15.23 -0.86
C VAL A 349 -4.30 -16.71 -1.25
N ILE A 350 -4.41 -17.62 -0.27
CA ILE A 350 -4.52 -19.06 -0.52
C ILE A 350 -5.80 -19.38 -1.30
N ARG A 351 -6.95 -18.82 -0.89
CA ARG A 351 -8.22 -18.99 -1.62
C ARG A 351 -8.12 -18.46 -3.05
N GLN A 352 -7.55 -17.29 -3.24
CA GLN A 352 -7.35 -16.72 -4.58
C GLN A 352 -6.45 -17.61 -5.44
N LEU A 353 -5.35 -18.15 -4.88
CA LEU A 353 -4.49 -19.09 -5.59
C LEU A 353 -5.21 -20.41 -5.90
N GLN A 354 -6.07 -20.90 -4.99
CA GLN A 354 -6.89 -22.10 -5.21
C GLN A 354 -7.93 -21.89 -6.31
N GLU A 355 -8.58 -20.73 -6.35
CA GLU A 355 -9.52 -20.35 -7.41
C GLU A 355 -8.80 -20.22 -8.75
N GLN A 356 -7.64 -19.55 -8.80
CA GLN A 356 -6.82 -19.47 -10.01
C GLN A 356 -6.33 -20.84 -10.47
N MET A 357 -5.92 -21.72 -9.54
CA MET A 357 -5.56 -23.09 -9.87
C MET A 357 -6.75 -23.90 -10.38
N ALA A 358 -7.95 -23.72 -9.83
CA ALA A 358 -9.16 -24.38 -10.29
C ALA A 358 -9.57 -23.89 -11.69
N GLU A 359 -9.54 -22.58 -11.93
CA GLU A 359 -9.78 -22.00 -13.26
C GLU A 359 -8.75 -22.47 -14.28
N LEU A 360 -7.46 -22.49 -13.91
CA LEU A 360 -6.40 -22.99 -14.78
C LEU A 360 -6.57 -24.48 -15.07
N SER A 361 -6.93 -25.29 -14.07
CA SER A 361 -7.16 -26.74 -14.23
C SER A 361 -8.39 -27.02 -15.08
N GLN A 362 -9.49 -26.29 -14.87
CA GLN A 362 -10.71 -26.41 -15.66
C GLN A 362 -10.48 -25.97 -17.11
N ASN A 363 -9.67 -24.92 -17.34
CA ASN A 363 -9.22 -24.53 -18.67
C ASN A 363 -8.23 -25.53 -19.29
N HIS A 364 -7.44 -26.25 -18.49
CA HIS A 364 -6.54 -27.31 -18.94
C HIS A 364 -7.24 -28.64 -19.21
N GLU A 365 -8.39 -28.92 -18.60
CA GLU A 365 -9.20 -30.12 -18.88
C GLU A 365 -10.14 -29.93 -20.07
N THR A 366 -10.63 -28.71 -20.30
CA THR A 366 -11.54 -28.39 -21.43
C THR A 366 -10.80 -28.21 -22.76
N ARG A 367 -9.61 -27.58 -22.78
CA ARG A 367 -8.85 -27.34 -24.02
C ARG A 367 -8.35 -28.60 -24.76
N PRO A 368 -7.85 -29.67 -24.09
CA PRO A 368 -7.38 -30.86 -24.79
C PRO A 368 -8.53 -31.63 -25.44
N ASN A 369 -9.70 -31.69 -24.81
CA ASN A 369 -10.85 -32.41 -25.34
C ASN A 369 -11.46 -31.72 -26.57
N GLU A 370 -11.61 -30.39 -26.55
CA GLU A 370 -12.18 -29.68 -27.71
C GLU A 370 -11.26 -29.70 -28.93
N ILE A 371 -9.94 -29.57 -28.75
CA ILE A 371 -8.96 -29.62 -29.85
C ILE A 371 -8.84 -31.04 -30.42
N CYS A 372 -8.88 -32.06 -29.57
CA CYS A 372 -8.80 -33.46 -30.00
C CYS A 372 -10.09 -33.92 -30.69
N GLU A 373 -11.26 -33.51 -30.20
CA GLU A 373 -12.55 -33.78 -30.86
C GLU A 373 -12.68 -33.03 -32.19
N ALA A 374 -12.27 -31.76 -32.25
CA ALA A 374 -12.27 -30.99 -33.50
C ALA A 374 -11.35 -31.61 -34.55
N SER A 375 -10.11 -31.95 -34.17
CA SER A 375 -9.14 -32.60 -35.06
C SER A 375 -9.61 -33.98 -35.53
N SER A 376 -10.27 -34.76 -34.65
CA SER A 376 -10.83 -36.07 -35.01
C SER A 376 -12.02 -35.95 -35.98
N ARG A 377 -12.88 -34.94 -35.81
CA ARG A 377 -13.99 -34.66 -36.74
C ARG A 377 -13.49 -34.16 -38.10
N GLU A 378 -12.47 -33.31 -38.13
CA GLU A 378 -11.84 -32.87 -39.38
C GLU A 378 -11.18 -34.03 -40.12
N LEU A 379 -10.47 -34.90 -39.40
CA LEU A 379 -9.84 -36.09 -39.99
C LEU A 379 -10.89 -37.06 -40.55
N ALA A 380 -11.98 -37.31 -39.82
CA ALA A 380 -13.07 -38.17 -40.29
C ALA A 380 -13.77 -37.60 -41.53
N ASN A 381 -13.99 -36.28 -41.57
CA ASN A 381 -14.57 -35.62 -42.74
C ASN A 381 -13.62 -35.67 -43.96
N ALA A 382 -12.32 -35.47 -43.75
CA ALA A 382 -11.32 -35.57 -44.82
C ALA A 382 -11.25 -37.00 -45.40
N ILE A 383 -11.29 -38.03 -44.56
CA ILE A 383 -11.32 -39.43 -44.98
C ILE A 383 -12.58 -39.73 -45.81
N ASN A 384 -13.75 -39.26 -45.37
CA ASN A 384 -14.99 -39.44 -46.13
C ASN A 384 -14.95 -38.75 -47.50
N GLN A 385 -14.41 -37.52 -47.58
CA GLN A 385 -14.24 -36.82 -48.85
C GLN A 385 -13.26 -37.52 -49.79
N LEU A 386 -12.21 -38.15 -49.26
CA LEU A 386 -11.28 -38.96 -50.04
C LEU A 386 -11.99 -40.20 -50.61
N TYR A 387 -12.77 -40.92 -49.81
CA TYR A 387 -13.54 -42.07 -50.28
C TYR A 387 -14.61 -41.70 -51.32
N GLU A 388 -15.24 -40.54 -51.20
CA GLU A 388 -16.18 -40.05 -52.22
C GLU A 388 -15.47 -39.65 -53.51
N ARG A 389 -14.31 -38.97 -53.42
CA ARG A 389 -13.50 -38.63 -54.61
C ARG A 389 -12.95 -39.88 -55.29
N GLU A 390 -12.53 -40.88 -54.54
CA GLU A 390 -12.05 -42.15 -55.08
C GLU A 390 -13.19 -42.92 -55.76
N ARG A 391 -14.40 -42.93 -55.17
CA ARG A 391 -15.60 -43.47 -55.84
C ARG A 391 -15.95 -42.71 -57.12
N HIS A 392 -15.89 -41.38 -57.12
CA HIS A 392 -16.11 -40.58 -58.31
C HIS A 392 -15.04 -40.83 -59.39
N LEU A 393 -13.77 -40.96 -59.01
CA LEU A 393 -12.68 -41.33 -59.92
C LEU A 393 -12.90 -42.72 -60.50
N GLN A 394 -13.24 -43.72 -59.68
CA GLN A 394 -13.53 -45.07 -60.18
C GLN A 394 -14.76 -45.08 -61.11
N ALA A 395 -15.80 -44.32 -60.79
CA ALA A 395 -16.97 -44.17 -61.65
C ALA A 395 -16.63 -43.47 -62.98
N LEU A 396 -15.78 -42.44 -62.96
CA LEU A 396 -15.25 -41.78 -64.15
C LEU A 396 -14.40 -42.73 -64.98
N LEU A 397 -13.47 -43.48 -64.36
CA LEU A 397 -12.60 -44.46 -65.02
C LEU A 397 -13.41 -45.65 -65.61
N ALA A 398 -14.52 -46.02 -64.97
CA ALA A 398 -15.44 -47.05 -65.44
C ALA A 398 -16.45 -46.55 -66.50
N SER A 399 -16.61 -45.22 -66.65
CA SER A 399 -17.54 -44.64 -67.60
C SER A 399 -17.17 -44.95 -69.06
N ARG A 400 -18.19 -45.17 -69.89
CA ARG A 400 -18.01 -45.45 -71.33
C ARG A 400 -17.27 -44.31 -72.04
N SER A 401 -17.52 -43.06 -71.64
CA SER A 401 -16.84 -41.87 -72.19
C SER A 401 -15.34 -41.86 -71.89
N TRP A 402 -14.91 -42.27 -70.69
CA TRP A 402 -13.48 -42.41 -70.36
C TRP A 402 -12.82 -43.51 -71.20
N ARG A 403 -13.47 -44.67 -71.38
CA ARG A 403 -12.92 -45.76 -72.21
C ARG A 403 -12.84 -45.40 -73.70
N LEU A 404 -13.82 -44.67 -74.22
CA LEU A 404 -13.86 -44.22 -75.63
C LEU A 404 -12.80 -43.16 -75.94
N THR A 405 -12.39 -42.35 -74.97
CA THR A 405 -11.40 -41.27 -75.14
C THR A 405 -9.95 -41.72 -74.84
N ALA A 406 -9.73 -42.99 -74.50
CA ALA A 406 -8.40 -43.54 -74.22
C ALA A 406 -7.38 -43.37 -75.38
N PRO A 407 -7.74 -43.57 -76.67
CA PRO A 407 -6.81 -43.34 -77.78
C PRO A 407 -6.42 -41.87 -77.93
N LEU A 408 -7.38 -40.95 -77.71
CA LEU A 408 -7.16 -39.49 -77.81
C LEU A 408 -6.27 -38.97 -76.68
N ARG A 409 -6.40 -39.50 -75.45
CA ARG A 409 -5.51 -39.14 -74.32
C ARG A 409 -4.09 -39.68 -74.50
N TRP A 410 -3.93 -40.87 -75.10
CA TRP A 410 -2.62 -41.42 -75.45
C TRP A 410 -1.91 -40.58 -76.52
N LEU A 411 -2.66 -40.05 -77.50
CA LEU A 411 -2.15 -39.10 -78.48
C LEU A 411 -1.77 -37.75 -77.85
N ALA A 412 -2.60 -37.20 -76.96
CA ALA A 412 -2.33 -35.92 -76.29
C ALA A 412 -1.08 -35.97 -75.38
N THR A 413 -0.87 -37.08 -74.67
CA THR A 413 0.33 -37.28 -73.82
C THR A 413 1.61 -37.51 -74.63
N ARG A 414 1.53 -38.04 -75.86
CA ARG A 414 2.68 -38.17 -76.77
C ARG A 414 2.99 -36.89 -77.56
N LEU A 415 2.01 -36.03 -77.78
CA LEU A 415 2.16 -34.79 -78.55
C LEU A 415 2.49 -33.55 -77.69
N GLY A 416 2.58 -33.71 -76.36
CA GLY A 416 3.07 -32.64 -75.48
C GLY A 416 2.19 -31.38 -75.45
N MET A 417 0.89 -31.50 -75.71
CA MET A 417 -0.05 -30.40 -75.50
C MET A 417 -0.62 -30.51 -74.08
N GLN A 418 -0.07 -29.69 -73.18
CA GLN A 418 -0.78 -29.25 -71.97
C GLN A 418 -1.58 -28.00 -72.28
#